data_AF-A0A117N2X4-F1
#
_entry.id   AF-A0A117N2X4-F1
#
_cell.length_a   1.000
_cell.length_b   1.000
_cell.length_c   1.000
_cell.angle_alpha   90.00
_cell.angle_beta   90.00
_cell.angle_gamma   90.00
#
_symmetry.space_group_name_H-M   'P 1'
#
loop_
_entity.id
_entity.type
_entity.pdbx_description
1 polymer ?
#
loop_
_entity_poly.entity_id
_entity_poly.type
_entity_poly.pdbx_seq_one_letter_code
_entity_poly.pdbx_strand_id
1 'polypeptide(L)'
;MRRISTTIACALLSLPAAGPSFAGQCRPVIESDVKIASIRQYADLLAAAARSGWNYTPTAIDSGLKRHFEETRLQLIAAGYEVVPVGTRPQCSGADELASK
;
A
#
# COMPACT_ATOMS: atom_id res chain seq x y z
N MET A 1 -51.07 -10.40 -11.85
CA MET A 1 -50.28 -9.29 -11.28
C MET A 1 -50.22 -9.45 -9.76
N ARG A 2 -49.10 -9.92 -9.21
CA ARG A 2 -48.91 -10.10 -7.76
C ARG A 2 -48.14 -8.88 -7.23
N ARG A 3 -48.76 -8.12 -6.33
CA ARG A 3 -48.10 -7.06 -5.55
C ARG A 3 -47.28 -7.75 -4.47
N ILE A 4 -45.96 -7.74 -4.61
CA ILE A 4 -45.05 -8.26 -3.58
C ILE A 4 -44.70 -7.08 -2.69
N SER A 5 -45.21 -7.13 -1.45
CA SER A 5 -44.94 -6.16 -0.40
C SER A 5 -43.43 -6.12 -0.09
N THR A 6 -42.82 -4.97 -0.32
CA THR A 6 -41.49 -4.61 0.17
C THR A 6 -41.59 -4.24 1.65
N THR A 7 -41.36 -5.21 2.53
CA THR A 7 -41.15 -4.97 3.96
C THR A 7 -39.79 -5.50 4.40
N ILE A 8 -38.84 -4.57 4.44
CA ILE A 8 -37.86 -4.33 5.52
C ILE A 8 -37.05 -5.53 6.03
N ALA A 9 -35.74 -5.48 5.77
CA ALA A 9 -34.72 -5.67 6.83
C ALA A 9 -33.37 -5.06 6.38
N CYS A 10 -33.27 -3.73 6.38
CA CYS A 10 -31.97 -3.06 6.50
C CYS A 10 -31.47 -3.27 7.94
N ALA A 11 -30.84 -4.40 8.21
CA ALA A 11 -30.28 -4.68 9.54
C ALA A 11 -29.06 -5.59 9.45
N LEU A 12 -28.01 -5.19 8.73
CA LEU A 12 -26.62 -5.65 8.96
C LEU A 12 -25.58 -4.60 8.53
N LEU A 13 -25.87 -3.30 8.69
CA LEU A 13 -24.86 -2.23 8.62
C LEU A 13 -24.43 -1.85 10.03
N SER A 14 -23.64 -2.71 10.68
CA SER A 14 -22.78 -2.34 11.83
C SER A 14 -22.07 -3.57 12.40
N LEU A 15 -21.23 -4.22 11.58
CA LEU A 15 -20.01 -4.78 12.16
C LEU A 15 -18.97 -3.66 12.07
N PRO A 16 -18.48 -3.10 13.19
CA PRO A 16 -17.20 -2.43 13.14
C PRO A 16 -16.20 -3.54 12.78
N ALA A 17 -15.65 -3.48 11.56
CA ALA A 17 -14.40 -4.16 11.27
C ALA A 17 -13.29 -3.43 12.03
N ALA A 18 -13.39 -3.40 13.36
CA ALA A 18 -12.27 -3.12 14.24
C ALA A 18 -11.42 -4.40 14.26
N GLY A 19 -10.78 -4.68 13.13
CA GLY A 19 -9.46 -5.30 13.21
C GLY A 19 -8.59 -4.42 14.11
N PRO A 20 -7.55 -4.96 14.76
CA PRO A 20 -6.67 -4.17 15.61
C PRO A 20 -6.32 -2.88 14.86
N SER A 21 -6.75 -1.75 15.41
CA SER A 21 -6.34 -0.46 14.88
C SER A 21 -4.85 -0.39 15.17
N PHE A 22 -4.03 -0.63 14.14
CA PHE A 22 -2.59 -0.49 14.24
C PHE A 22 -2.17 0.99 14.28
N ALA A 23 -3.10 1.90 14.60
CA ALA A 23 -2.85 3.29 14.90
C ALA A 23 -1.90 3.38 16.10
N GLY A 24 -0.59 3.40 15.82
CA GLY A 24 0.47 3.51 16.81
C GLY A 24 1.65 2.56 16.62
N GLN A 25 1.54 1.51 15.80
CA GLN A 25 2.70 0.65 15.51
C GLN A 25 3.48 1.23 14.33
N CYS A 26 4.60 1.91 14.61
CA CYS A 26 5.53 2.28 13.57
C CYS A 26 6.09 1.00 12.91
N ARG A 27 5.82 0.83 11.62
CA ARG A 27 6.27 -0.30 10.80
C ARG A 27 7.28 0.21 9.79
N PRO A 28 8.56 0.31 10.17
CA PRO A 28 9.56 0.82 9.27
C PRO A 28 9.85 -0.15 8.15
N VAL A 29 10.07 0.38 6.95
CA VAL A 29 10.56 -0.34 5.79
C VAL A 29 11.67 0.45 5.13
N ILE A 30 12.75 -0.23 4.76
CA ILE A 30 13.92 0.41 4.15
C ILE A 30 13.58 0.81 2.72
N GLU A 31 13.83 2.06 2.35
CA GLU A 31 13.52 2.62 1.03
C GLU A 31 14.16 1.83 -0.11
N SER A 32 15.40 1.33 0.07
CA SER A 32 16.05 0.48 -0.93
C SER A 32 15.28 -0.80 -1.21
N ASP A 33 14.68 -1.39 -0.17
CA ASP A 33 13.90 -2.61 -0.31
C ASP A 33 12.58 -2.33 -1.03
N VAL A 34 11.94 -1.20 -0.71
CA VAL A 34 10.75 -0.70 -1.44
C VAL A 34 11.10 -0.49 -2.92
N LYS A 35 12.24 0.12 -3.21
CA LYS A 35 12.70 0.37 -4.58
C LYS A 35 12.95 -0.92 -5.35
N ILE A 36 13.64 -1.89 -4.74
CA ILE A 36 13.89 -3.21 -5.37
C ILE A 36 12.57 -3.94 -5.62
N ALA A 37 11.65 -3.94 -4.66
CA ALA A 37 10.34 -4.57 -4.81
C ALA A 37 9.51 -3.90 -5.93
N SER A 38 9.48 -2.57 -5.96
CA SER A 38 8.80 -1.80 -7.00
C SER A 38 9.39 -2.05 -8.40
N ILE A 39 10.73 -2.10 -8.54
CA ILE A 39 11.37 -2.43 -9.83
C ILE A 39 10.93 -3.81 -10.34
N ARG A 40 10.90 -4.82 -9.46
CA ARG A 40 10.48 -6.17 -9.83
C ARG A 40 9.03 -6.20 -10.31
N GLN A 41 8.12 -5.57 -9.57
CA GLN A 41 6.71 -5.47 -9.95
C GLN A 41 6.52 -4.71 -11.27
N TYR A 42 7.23 -3.60 -11.46
CA TYR A 42 7.18 -2.86 -12.71
C TYR A 42 7.71 -3.65 -13.90
N ALA A 43 8.79 -4.42 -13.71
CA ALA A 43 9.31 -5.31 -14.74
C ALA A 43 8.29 -6.38 -15.14
N ASP A 44 7.55 -6.95 -14.18
CA ASP A 44 6.47 -7.90 -14.47
C ASP A 44 5.34 -7.27 -15.30
N LEU A 45 4.98 -6.01 -15.00
CA LEU A 45 4.01 -5.23 -15.80
C LEU A 45 4.50 -5.00 -17.23
N LEU A 46 5.76 -4.59 -17.40
CA LEU A 46 6.36 -4.40 -18.72
C LEU A 46 6.43 -5.71 -19.50
N ALA A 47 6.76 -6.82 -18.83
CA ALA A 47 6.78 -8.14 -19.46
C ALA A 47 5.39 -8.58 -19.90
N ALA A 48 4.35 -8.30 -19.10
CA ALA A 48 2.96 -8.54 -19.48
C ALA A 48 2.54 -7.71 -20.69
N ALA A 49 2.87 -6.41 -20.69
CA ALA A 49 2.57 -5.52 -21.80
C ALA A 49 3.28 -5.96 -23.10
N ALA A 50 4.56 -6.35 -23.01
CA ALA A 50 5.34 -6.86 -24.14
C ALA A 50 4.72 -8.14 -24.72
N ARG A 51 4.27 -9.08 -23.87
CA ARG A 51 3.54 -10.28 -24.32
C ARG A 51 2.22 -9.95 -25.02
N SER A 52 1.60 -8.82 -24.69
CA SER A 52 0.41 -8.29 -25.35
C SER A 52 0.71 -7.42 -26.58
N GLY A 53 1.97 -7.36 -27.04
CA GLY A 53 2.38 -6.60 -28.23
C GLY A 53 2.63 -5.11 -27.99
N TRP A 54 2.56 -4.65 -26.74
CA TRP A 54 2.90 -3.26 -26.40
C TRP A 54 4.41 -3.09 -26.24
N ASN A 55 4.97 -2.05 -26.86
CA ASN A 55 6.38 -1.71 -26.73
C ASN A 55 6.52 -0.25 -26.28
N TYR A 56 7.18 -0.03 -25.16
CA TYR A 56 7.39 1.30 -24.58
C TYR A 56 8.79 1.81 -24.92
N THR A 57 8.91 3.11 -25.18
CA THR A 57 10.23 3.74 -25.35
C THR A 57 11.02 3.68 -24.05
N PRO A 58 12.37 3.70 -24.10
CA PRO A 58 13.19 3.77 -22.88
C PRO A 58 12.78 4.93 -21.95
N THR A 59 12.49 6.10 -22.52
CA THR A 59 12.03 7.27 -21.76
C THR A 59 10.67 7.06 -21.06
N ALA A 60 9.75 6.33 -21.70
CA ALA A 60 8.47 5.96 -21.09
C ALA A 60 8.66 4.93 -19.97
N ILE A 61 9.59 3.98 -20.15
CA ILE A 61 9.96 2.99 -19.14
C ILE A 61 10.53 3.69 -17.90
N ASP A 62 11.50 4.60 -18.06
CA ASP A 62 12.15 5.30 -16.96
C ASP A 62 11.17 6.19 -16.18
N SER A 63 10.35 6.97 -16.89
CA SER A 63 9.36 7.83 -16.26
C SER A 63 8.25 7.03 -15.57
N GLY A 64 7.82 5.92 -16.15
CA GLY A 64 6.86 5.01 -15.55
C GLY A 64 7.40 4.28 -14.32
N LEU A 65 8.69 3.87 -14.32
CA LEU A 65 9.34 3.27 -13.16
C LEU A 65 9.40 4.27 -12.00
N LYS A 66 9.79 5.52 -12.27
CA LYS A 66 9.80 6.58 -11.24
C LYS A 66 8.41 6.76 -10.64
N ARG A 67 7.38 6.87 -11.49
CA ARG A 67 6.00 7.02 -11.03
C ARG A 67 5.56 5.82 -10.18
N HIS A 68 5.82 4.60 -10.65
CA HIS A 68 5.42 3.38 -9.95
C HIS A 68 6.06 3.25 -8.56
N PHE A 69 7.33 3.67 -8.42
CA PHE A 69 7.99 3.73 -7.12
C PHE A 69 7.32 4.73 -6.17
N GLU A 70 7.04 5.95 -6.64
CA GLU A 70 6.37 6.97 -5.82
C GLU A 70 4.97 6.53 -5.38
N GLU A 71 4.20 5.91 -6.27
CA GLU A 71 2.87 5.36 -5.96
C GLU A 71 2.96 4.23 -4.92
N THR A 72 3.91 3.30 -5.08
CA THR A 72 4.15 2.22 -4.12
C THR A 72 4.51 2.77 -2.74
N ARG A 73 5.38 3.79 -2.70
CA ARG A 73 5.76 4.49 -1.47
C ARG A 73 4.55 5.14 -0.80
N LEU A 74 3.71 5.84 -1.55
CA LEU A 74 2.48 6.45 -1.02
C LEU A 74 1.50 5.41 -0.49
N GLN A 75 1.35 4.27 -1.16
CA GLN A 75 0.49 3.17 -0.69
C GLN A 75 0.99 2.58 0.63
N LEU A 76 2.31 2.43 0.81
CA LEU A 76 2.90 1.97 2.07
C LEU A 76 2.64 2.97 3.20
N ILE A 77 2.82 4.27 2.94
CA ILE A 77 2.52 5.33 3.91
C ILE A 77 1.03 5.30 4.30
N ALA A 78 0.13 5.18 3.32
CA ALA A 78 -1.30 5.06 3.55
C ALA A 78 -1.67 3.80 4.36
N ALA A 79 -0.88 2.73 4.24
CA ALA A 79 -1.02 1.50 5.02
C ALA A 79 -0.33 1.55 6.41
N GLY A 80 0.20 2.71 6.82
CA GLY A 80 0.80 2.92 8.14
C GLY A 80 2.27 2.50 8.25
N TYR A 81 2.97 2.31 7.13
CA TYR A 81 4.41 2.08 7.13
C TYR A 81 5.20 3.40 7.12
N GLU A 82 6.36 3.39 7.75
CA GLU A 82 7.35 4.46 7.63
C GLU A 82 8.44 4.03 6.64
N VAL A 83 8.54 4.71 5.50
CA VAL A 83 9.60 4.41 4.51
C VAL A 83 10.85 5.21 4.86
N VAL A 84 11.87 4.53 5.37
CA VAL A 84 13.10 5.14 5.90
C VAL A 84 14.28 5.01 4.92
N PRO A 85 15.13 6.04 4.76
CA PRO A 85 16.34 5.93 3.96
C PRO A 85 17.31 4.88 4.54
N VAL A 86 18.15 4.31 3.67
CA VAL A 86 19.23 3.41 4.11
C VAL A 86 20.15 4.12 5.10
N GLY A 87 20.48 3.45 6.20
CA GLY A 87 21.33 4.01 7.26
C GLY A 87 20.59 4.90 8.25
N THR A 88 19.30 5.17 8.05
CA THR A 88 18.45 5.81 9.06
C THR A 88 17.90 4.73 9.98
N ARG A 89 18.10 4.89 11.29
CA ARG A 89 17.44 4.02 12.26
C ARG A 89 15.96 4.38 12.32
N PRO A 90 15.04 3.42 12.16
CA PRO A 90 13.63 3.65 12.40
C PRO A 90 13.40 4.30 13.76
N GLN A 91 12.74 5.46 13.80
CA GLN A 91 12.39 6.12 15.04
C GLN A 91 10.98 5.69 15.45
N CYS A 92 10.85 4.47 15.95
CA CYS A 92 9.60 4.03 16.59
C CYS A 92 9.51 4.67 17.98
N SER A 93 9.02 5.91 18.10
CA SER A 93 8.88 6.64 19.37
C SER A 93 7.73 6.16 20.27
N GLY A 94 7.02 5.08 19.92
CA GLY A 94 5.87 4.57 20.68
C GLY A 94 6.14 3.47 21.70
N ALA A 95 7.36 2.92 21.78
CA ALA A 95 7.66 1.83 22.72
C ALA A 95 8.13 2.32 24.10
N ASP A 96 8.72 3.52 24.17
CA ASP A 96 9.31 4.02 25.42
C ASP A 96 8.28 4.72 26.34
N GLU A 97 7.12 5.14 25.83
CA GLU A 97 6.09 5.84 26.63
C GLU A 97 5.14 4.90 27.40
N LEU A 98 5.09 3.61 27.06
CA LEU A 98 4.28 2.61 27.76
C LEU A 98 5.03 1.89 28.89
N ALA A 99 6.35 2.09 29.01
CA ALA A 99 7.17 1.50 30.07
C ALA A 99 7.35 2.42 31.29
N SER A 100 6.73 3.60 31.30
CA SER A 100 6.88 4.61 32.36
C SER A 100 5.60 4.89 33.16
N LYS A 101 4.67 3.93 33.24
CA LYS A 101 3.46 4.07 34.07
C LYS A 101 3.23 2.88 34.99
#